data_AF-A0A1R4GYV1-F1
#
_entry.id   AF-A0A1R4GYV1-F1
#
_cell.length_a   1.000
_cell.length_b   1.000
_cell.length_c   1.000
_cell.angle_alpha   90.00
_cell.angle_beta   90.00
_cell.angle_gamma   90.00
#
_symmetry.space_group_name_H-M   'P 1'
#
loop_
_entity.id
_entity.type
_entity.pdbx_description
1 polymer ?
#
loop_
_entity_poly.entity_id
_entity_poly.type
_entity_poly.pdbx_seq_one_letter_code
_entity_poly.pdbx_strand_id
1 'polypeptide(L)'
;MAETTEKLGDWASGLISSFIPPVNYLTTVLFERVLPAFANLETEADELVNDNYTWDESVTWYVSTFAVRQVEINLHAVALRHLFEQYLSVLIARWLRERRHIADYSKDKAILKSEGGIDFESFLSWGKLEELRYVCNAIKHAEGSGVKNLYEIRPDLFKHPQIESSIHETLDKAFGRSLVENPMAGDGIYLQEEDIRNYASAIESFWNEFIEKLKN
;
A
#
# COMPACT_ATOMS: atom_id res chain seq x y z
N MET A 1 13.67 -12.34 -35.35
CA MET A 1 13.21 -12.41 -33.94
C MET A 1 13.90 -11.40 -33.04
N ALA A 2 15.22 -11.17 -33.16
CA ALA A 2 15.95 -10.14 -32.39
C ALA A 2 15.48 -8.69 -32.66
N GLU A 3 15.22 -8.34 -33.93
CA GLU A 3 14.79 -6.99 -34.32
C GLU A 3 13.39 -6.60 -33.82
N THR A 4 12.54 -7.59 -33.50
CA THR A 4 11.23 -7.40 -32.88
C THR A 4 11.30 -7.28 -31.36
N THR A 5 12.32 -7.86 -30.72
CA THR A 5 12.51 -7.78 -29.25
C THR A 5 13.14 -6.45 -28.86
N GLU A 6 14.10 -5.96 -29.63
CA GLU A 6 14.76 -4.65 -29.42
C GLU A 6 13.75 -3.48 -29.52
N LYS A 7 12.91 -3.49 -30.56
CA LYS A 7 11.82 -2.51 -30.72
C LYS A 7 10.74 -2.61 -29.64
N LEU A 8 10.54 -3.81 -29.06
CA LEU A 8 9.65 -3.99 -27.92
C LEU A 8 10.27 -3.40 -26.64
N GLY A 9 11.57 -3.57 -26.44
CA GLY A 9 12.32 -3.05 -25.30
C GLY A 9 12.29 -1.52 -25.23
N ASP A 10 12.49 -0.83 -26.35
CA ASP A 10 12.50 0.64 -26.42
C ASP A 10 11.13 1.24 -26.09
N TRP A 11 10.07 0.72 -26.71
CA TRP A 11 8.70 1.16 -26.44
C TRP A 11 8.30 0.89 -24.97
N ALA A 12 8.61 -0.30 -24.46
CA ALA A 12 8.25 -0.69 -23.10
C ALA A 12 9.01 0.15 -22.09
N SER A 13 10.29 0.42 -22.32
CA SER A 13 11.11 1.29 -21.46
C SER A 13 10.58 2.73 -21.42
N GLY A 14 10.21 3.29 -22.58
CA GLY A 14 9.60 4.62 -22.66
C GLY A 14 8.25 4.69 -21.93
N LEU A 15 7.43 3.64 -22.05
CA LEU A 15 6.16 3.54 -21.33
C LEU A 15 6.38 3.42 -19.81
N ILE A 16 7.24 2.51 -19.38
CA ILE A 16 7.50 2.24 -17.95
C ILE A 16 8.10 3.48 -17.27
N SER A 17 8.94 4.24 -17.96
CA SER A 17 9.45 5.52 -17.45
C SER A 17 8.34 6.53 -17.11
N SER A 18 7.16 6.41 -17.74
CA SER A 18 5.99 7.24 -17.41
C SER A 18 5.19 6.78 -16.19
N PHE A 19 5.47 5.59 -15.65
CA PHE A 19 4.76 5.02 -14.49
C PHE A 19 5.31 5.50 -13.14
N ILE A 20 6.58 5.89 -13.07
CA ILE A 20 7.22 6.34 -11.82
C ILE A 20 6.69 7.71 -11.34
N PRO A 21 6.57 8.76 -12.19
CA PRO A 21 6.19 10.08 -11.69
C PRO A 21 4.85 10.12 -10.94
N PRO A 22 3.78 9.43 -11.38
CA PRO A 22 2.52 9.41 -10.64
C PRO A 22 2.61 8.74 -9.26
N VAL A 23 3.47 7.73 -9.08
CA VAL A 23 3.75 7.13 -7.75
C VAL A 23 4.34 8.19 -6.82
N ASN A 24 5.29 8.97 -7.34
CA ASN A 24 5.93 10.04 -6.59
C ASN A 24 4.94 11.17 -6.25
N TYR A 25 4.14 11.62 -7.22
CA TYR A 25 3.13 12.65 -6.97
C TYR A 25 2.09 12.23 -5.94
N LEU A 26 1.62 10.99 -6.01
CA LEU A 26 0.68 10.44 -5.04
C LEU A 26 1.30 10.52 -3.63
N THR A 27 2.52 10.01 -3.48
CA THR A 27 3.27 10.00 -2.22
C THR A 27 3.54 11.43 -1.69
N THR A 28 3.94 12.35 -2.58
CA THR A 28 4.15 13.77 -2.26
C THR A 28 2.87 14.43 -1.73
N VAL A 29 1.72 14.20 -2.36
CA VAL A 29 0.45 14.78 -1.89
C VAL A 29 0.11 14.31 -0.49
N LEU A 30 0.33 13.03 -0.16
CA LEU A 30 0.13 12.53 1.20
C LEU A 30 1.00 13.29 2.20
N PHE A 31 2.31 13.32 1.97
CA PHE A 31 3.26 13.85 2.96
C PHE A 31 3.29 15.36 3.06
N GLU A 32 3.08 16.08 1.96
CA GLU A 32 3.21 17.54 1.93
C GLU A 32 1.88 18.27 2.10
N ARG A 33 0.75 17.57 1.93
CA ARG A 33 -0.57 18.22 1.95
C ARG A 33 -1.57 17.57 2.89
N VAL A 34 -1.64 16.25 2.95
CA VAL A 34 -2.64 15.54 3.77
C VAL A 34 -2.15 15.40 5.21
N LEU A 35 -1.03 14.73 5.43
CA LEU A 35 -0.53 14.45 6.78
C LEU A 35 -0.17 15.68 7.62
N PRO A 36 0.33 16.79 7.04
CA PRO A 36 0.58 18.01 7.81
C PRO A 36 -0.67 18.59 8.48
N ALA A 37 -1.87 18.32 7.96
CA ALA A 37 -3.12 18.73 8.59
C ALA A 37 -3.40 18.02 9.92
N PHE A 38 -2.62 16.98 10.25
CA PHE A 38 -2.74 16.20 11.48
C PHE A 38 -1.49 16.28 12.36
N ALA A 39 -0.61 17.26 12.13
CA ALA A 39 0.67 17.35 12.84
C ALA A 39 0.51 17.74 14.31
N ASN A 40 -0.57 18.46 14.66
CA ASN A 40 -0.73 19.11 15.96
C ASN A 40 -1.97 18.63 16.74
N LEU A 41 -2.45 17.40 16.48
CA LEU A 41 -3.70 16.89 17.07
C LEU A 41 -3.75 16.98 18.59
N GLU A 42 -2.64 16.73 19.28
CA GLU A 42 -2.58 16.83 20.75
C GLU A 42 -2.82 18.27 21.23
N THR A 43 -2.16 19.23 20.59
CA THR A 43 -2.34 20.66 20.89
C THR A 43 -3.76 21.12 20.61
N GLU A 44 -4.33 20.72 19.48
CA GLU A 44 -5.72 21.06 19.12
C GLU A 44 -6.73 20.46 20.12
N ALA A 45 -6.49 19.23 20.60
CA ALA A 45 -7.34 18.60 21.62
C ALA A 45 -7.26 19.31 22.98
N ASP A 46 -6.07 19.76 23.38
CA ASP A 46 -5.84 20.53 24.61
C ASP A 46 -6.49 21.92 24.56
N GLU A 47 -6.42 22.60 23.40
CA GLU A 47 -7.13 23.86 23.14
C GLU A 47 -8.66 23.67 23.26
N LEU A 48 -9.16 22.51 22.80
CA LEU A 48 -10.47 21.92 23.10
C LEU A 48 -11.00 22.24 24.51
N VAL A 49 -10.24 21.75 25.48
CA VAL A 49 -10.59 21.81 26.91
C VAL A 49 -10.64 23.26 27.40
N ASN A 50 -9.78 24.12 26.85
CA ASN A 50 -9.72 25.53 27.22
C ASN A 50 -10.90 26.35 26.63
N ASP A 51 -11.53 25.87 25.56
CA ASP A 51 -12.65 26.51 24.86
C ASP A 51 -14.04 26.04 25.35
N ASN A 52 -14.14 25.57 26.60
CA ASN A 52 -15.35 25.10 27.28
C ASN A 52 -15.89 23.72 26.84
N TYR A 53 -15.11 22.90 26.15
CA TYR A 53 -15.44 21.49 25.96
C TYR A 53 -15.10 20.68 27.22
N THR A 54 -15.82 19.59 27.43
CA THR A 54 -15.47 18.61 28.47
C THR A 54 -14.24 17.81 28.05
N TRP A 55 -13.52 17.25 29.03
CA TRP A 55 -12.38 16.37 28.75
C TRP A 55 -12.78 15.17 27.88
N ASP A 56 -13.95 14.58 28.12
CA ASP A 56 -14.47 13.47 27.32
C ASP A 56 -14.71 13.88 25.85
N GLU A 57 -15.21 15.09 25.60
CA GLU A 57 -15.39 15.63 24.24
C GLU A 57 -14.05 15.86 23.53
N SER A 58 -13.05 16.43 24.22
CA SER A 58 -11.70 16.61 23.67
C SER A 58 -11.02 15.28 23.33
N VAL A 59 -11.13 14.28 24.22
CA VAL A 59 -10.60 12.92 23.95
C VAL A 59 -11.31 12.29 22.76
N THR A 60 -12.64 12.41 22.69
CA THR A 60 -13.42 11.89 21.57
C THR A 60 -13.01 12.53 20.24
N TRP A 61 -12.79 13.85 20.24
CA TRP A 61 -12.30 14.58 19.09
C TRP A 61 -10.92 14.08 18.65
N TYR A 62 -9.99 13.94 19.58
CA TYR A 62 -8.64 13.45 19.30
C TYR A 62 -8.66 12.05 18.68
N VAL A 63 -9.34 11.10 19.32
CA VAL A 63 -9.43 9.70 18.87
C VAL A 63 -10.06 9.62 17.48
N SER A 64 -11.14 10.37 17.25
CA SER A 64 -11.82 10.39 15.94
C SER A 64 -10.92 10.96 14.84
N THR A 65 -10.19 12.04 15.14
CA THR A 65 -9.31 12.70 14.17
C THR A 65 -8.05 11.88 13.88
N PHE A 66 -7.50 11.23 14.91
CA PHE A 66 -6.42 10.26 14.74
C PHE A 66 -6.85 9.07 13.87
N ALA A 67 -8.07 8.56 14.07
CA ALA A 67 -8.61 7.49 13.22
C ALA A 67 -8.69 7.93 11.76
N VAL A 68 -9.17 9.16 11.48
CA VAL A 68 -9.16 9.72 10.11
C VAL A 68 -7.74 9.79 9.54
N ARG A 69 -6.75 10.24 10.31
CA ARG A 69 -5.35 10.23 9.87
C ARG A 69 -4.90 8.82 9.47
N GLN A 70 -5.24 7.81 10.27
CA GLN A 70 -4.87 6.42 9.99
C GLN A 70 -5.58 5.88 8.74
N VAL A 71 -6.85 6.23 8.54
CA VAL A 71 -7.61 5.91 7.31
C VAL A 71 -6.90 6.44 6.07
N GLU A 72 -6.45 7.70 6.09
CA GLU A 72 -5.74 8.30 4.96
C GLU A 72 -4.46 7.54 4.61
N ILE A 73 -3.66 7.15 5.61
CA ILE A 73 -2.43 6.35 5.39
C ILE A 73 -2.79 4.98 4.79
N ASN A 74 -3.78 4.29 5.36
CA ASN A 74 -4.20 2.97 4.90
C ASN A 74 -4.72 3.01 3.45
N LEU A 75 -5.61 3.96 3.14
CA LEU A 75 -6.12 4.13 1.78
C LEU A 75 -5.03 4.55 0.79
N HIS A 76 -3.97 5.22 1.26
CA HIS A 76 -2.83 5.53 0.42
C HIS A 76 -2.08 4.28 -0.06
N ALA A 77 -1.86 3.30 0.82
CA ALA A 77 -1.30 2.02 0.43
C ALA A 77 -2.19 1.30 -0.60
N VAL A 78 -3.52 1.36 -0.42
CA VAL A 78 -4.49 0.83 -1.38
C VAL A 78 -4.36 1.53 -2.74
N ALA A 79 -4.23 2.86 -2.75
CA ALA A 79 -4.06 3.65 -3.97
C ALA A 79 -2.76 3.30 -4.71
N LEU A 80 -1.63 3.19 -4.00
CA LEU A 80 -0.35 2.75 -4.57
C LEU A 80 -0.46 1.37 -5.22
N ARG A 81 -1.12 0.43 -4.51
CA ARG A 81 -1.34 -0.93 -5.02
C ARG A 81 -2.15 -0.93 -6.31
N HIS A 82 -3.23 -0.15 -6.34
CA HIS A 82 -4.09 -0.04 -7.51
C HIS A 82 -3.42 0.63 -8.70
N LEU A 83 -2.62 1.66 -8.45
CA LEU A 83 -1.84 2.32 -9.49
C LEU A 83 -0.86 1.33 -10.15
N PHE A 84 -0.14 0.54 -9.34
CA PHE A 84 0.71 -0.53 -9.84
C PHE A 84 -0.06 -1.57 -10.69
N GLU A 85 -1.24 -1.99 -10.22
CA GLU A 85 -2.17 -2.90 -10.91
C GLU A 85 -2.59 -2.38 -12.29
N GLN A 86 -2.94 -1.09 -12.35
CA GLN A 86 -3.34 -0.42 -13.58
C GLN A 86 -2.18 -0.34 -14.57
N TYR A 87 -0.98 -0.02 -14.11
CA TYR A 87 0.22 0.03 -14.95
C TYR A 87 0.63 -1.33 -15.48
N LEU A 88 0.58 -2.37 -14.65
CA LEU A 88 0.76 -3.74 -15.12
C LEU A 88 -0.28 -4.10 -16.18
N SER A 89 -1.55 -3.78 -15.96
CA SER A 89 -2.63 -4.01 -16.94
C SER A 89 -2.35 -3.31 -18.27
N VAL A 90 -1.92 -2.05 -18.24
CA VAL A 90 -1.60 -1.24 -19.42
C VAL A 90 -0.40 -1.83 -20.17
N LEU A 91 0.64 -2.25 -19.45
CA LEU A 91 1.81 -2.90 -20.04
C LEU A 91 1.41 -4.18 -20.76
N ILE A 92 0.70 -5.09 -20.09
CA ILE A 92 0.27 -6.37 -20.65
C ILE A 92 -0.68 -6.18 -21.84
N ALA A 93 -1.66 -5.28 -21.71
CA ALA A 93 -2.61 -4.99 -22.78
C ALA A 93 -1.89 -4.53 -24.06
N ARG A 94 -0.85 -3.70 -23.92
CA ARG A 94 -0.05 -3.27 -25.07
C ARG A 94 0.90 -4.35 -25.56
N TRP A 95 1.48 -5.14 -24.66
CA TRP A 95 2.36 -6.27 -25.00
C TRP A 95 1.63 -7.30 -25.88
N LEU A 96 0.42 -7.69 -25.45
CA LEU A 96 -0.41 -8.67 -26.15
C LEU A 96 -1.25 -8.07 -27.28
N ARG A 97 -1.32 -6.74 -27.37
CA ARG A 97 -2.23 -6.01 -28.27
C ARG A 97 -3.70 -6.35 -28.03
N GLU A 98 -4.06 -6.61 -26.78
CA GLU A 98 -5.43 -6.93 -26.35
C GLU A 98 -5.92 -5.93 -25.33
N ARG A 99 -7.21 -5.55 -25.38
CA ARG A 99 -7.81 -4.74 -24.32
C ARG A 99 -8.08 -5.60 -23.10
N ARG A 100 -7.62 -5.13 -21.94
CA ARG A 100 -7.98 -5.69 -20.63
C ARG A 100 -8.53 -4.61 -19.74
N HIS A 101 -9.53 -4.96 -18.93
CA HIS A 101 -10.16 -4.06 -17.97
C HIS A 101 -9.58 -4.22 -16.56
N ILE A 102 -8.99 -5.37 -16.23
CA ILE A 102 -8.48 -5.72 -14.90
C ILE A 102 -7.22 -6.60 -15.05
N ALA A 103 -6.20 -6.37 -14.21
CA ALA A 103 -5.03 -7.24 -14.10
C ALA A 103 -5.43 -8.62 -13.55
N ASP A 104 -4.91 -9.68 -14.15
CA ASP A 104 -5.00 -11.03 -13.60
C ASP A 104 -3.59 -11.49 -13.31
N TYR A 105 -3.11 -11.24 -12.09
CA TYR A 105 -1.71 -11.46 -11.70
C TYR A 105 -1.19 -12.85 -12.07
N SER A 106 -2.01 -13.88 -11.89
CA SER A 106 -1.61 -15.26 -12.20
C SER A 106 -1.40 -15.43 -13.70
N LYS A 107 -2.29 -14.88 -14.52
CA LYS A 107 -2.15 -14.92 -15.99
C LYS A 107 -1.06 -13.99 -16.49
N ASP A 108 -0.97 -12.77 -15.97
CA ASP A 108 0.00 -11.75 -16.36
C ASP A 108 1.42 -12.25 -16.09
N LYS A 109 1.63 -12.87 -14.93
CA LYS A 109 2.86 -13.59 -14.59
C LYS A 109 3.20 -14.68 -15.59
N ALA A 110 2.24 -15.56 -15.88
CA ALA A 110 2.45 -16.67 -16.79
C ALA A 110 2.86 -16.17 -18.18
N ILE A 111 2.19 -15.14 -18.69
CA ILE A 111 2.45 -14.53 -20.00
C ILE A 111 3.82 -13.88 -20.04
N LEU A 112 4.16 -13.02 -19.07
CA LEU A 112 5.47 -12.36 -19.03
C LEU A 112 6.61 -13.37 -18.95
N LYS A 113 6.41 -14.46 -18.22
CA LYS A 113 7.41 -15.53 -18.12
C LYS A 113 7.52 -16.34 -19.41
N SER A 114 6.40 -16.75 -20.01
CA SER A 114 6.41 -17.61 -21.21
C SER A 114 6.77 -16.87 -22.50
N GLU A 115 6.31 -15.63 -22.65
CA GLU A 115 6.48 -14.84 -23.89
C GLU A 115 7.60 -13.80 -23.77
N GLY A 116 7.79 -13.22 -22.59
CA GLY A 116 8.79 -12.18 -22.35
C GLY A 116 10.09 -12.68 -21.72
N GLY A 117 10.12 -13.91 -21.18
CA GLY A 117 11.27 -14.39 -20.40
C GLY A 117 11.48 -13.62 -19.08
N ILE A 118 10.46 -12.90 -18.61
CA ILE A 118 10.53 -12.05 -17.42
C ILE A 118 9.83 -12.78 -16.27
N ASP A 119 10.62 -13.19 -15.29
CA ASP A 119 10.13 -13.73 -14.03
C ASP A 119 10.22 -12.66 -12.94
N PHE A 120 9.18 -11.85 -12.78
CA PHE A 120 9.22 -10.76 -11.81
C PHE A 120 9.24 -11.24 -10.36
N GLU A 121 9.00 -12.52 -10.07
CA GLU A 121 9.19 -13.04 -8.70
C GLU A 121 10.66 -13.11 -8.30
N SER A 122 11.58 -13.07 -9.27
CA SER A 122 13.01 -12.99 -8.99
C SER A 122 13.49 -11.56 -8.70
N PHE A 123 12.60 -10.57 -8.78
CA PHE A 123 12.94 -9.17 -8.52
C PHE A 123 13.07 -8.93 -7.02
N LEU A 124 14.03 -8.10 -6.61
CA LEU A 124 14.27 -7.80 -5.19
C LEU A 124 13.09 -7.02 -4.60
N SER A 125 12.42 -6.20 -5.41
CA SER A 125 11.22 -5.45 -5.03
C SER A 125 9.99 -6.32 -4.78
N TRP A 126 9.95 -7.55 -5.31
CA TRP A 126 8.73 -8.35 -5.37
C TRP A 126 8.16 -8.68 -3.99
N GLY A 127 9.01 -9.05 -3.03
CA GLY A 127 8.56 -9.39 -1.67
C GLY A 127 7.77 -8.26 -1.01
N LYS A 128 8.17 -7.00 -1.23
CA LYS A 128 7.49 -5.83 -0.69
C LYS A 128 6.19 -5.50 -1.43
N LEU A 129 6.11 -5.78 -2.73
CA LEU A 129 4.86 -5.66 -3.49
C LEU A 129 3.83 -6.74 -3.10
N GLU A 130 4.29 -7.94 -2.76
CA GLU A 130 3.42 -8.99 -2.21
C GLU A 130 2.91 -8.62 -0.82
N GLU A 131 3.75 -8.05 0.04
CA GLU A 131 3.33 -7.48 1.32
C GLU A 131 2.25 -6.39 1.10
N LEU A 132 2.47 -5.46 0.17
CA LEU A 132 1.49 -4.42 -0.20
C LEU A 132 0.16 -5.03 -0.68
N ARG A 133 0.20 -6.14 -1.42
CA ARG A 133 -1.01 -6.86 -1.84
C ARG A 133 -1.77 -7.40 -0.64
N TYR A 134 -1.09 -7.98 0.36
CA TYR A 134 -1.73 -8.46 1.58
C TYR A 134 -2.31 -7.32 2.42
N VAL A 135 -1.58 -6.22 2.57
CA VAL A 135 -2.07 -4.98 3.22
C VAL A 135 -3.34 -4.48 2.57
N CYS A 136 -3.34 -4.34 1.25
CA CYS A 136 -4.48 -3.85 0.50
C CYS A 136 -5.71 -4.75 0.65
N ASN A 137 -5.51 -6.08 0.61
CA ASN A 137 -6.59 -7.04 0.84
C ASN A 137 -7.13 -6.96 2.27
N ALA A 138 -6.26 -6.82 3.27
CA ALA A 138 -6.64 -6.71 4.66
C ALA A 138 -7.45 -5.43 4.92
N ILE A 139 -7.02 -4.29 4.39
CA ILE A 139 -7.72 -3.00 4.51
C ILE A 139 -9.12 -3.05 3.87
N LYS A 140 -9.24 -3.67 2.69
CA LYS A 140 -10.51 -3.72 1.93
C LYS A 140 -11.52 -4.70 2.50
N HIS A 141 -11.06 -5.85 2.97
CA HIS A 141 -11.95 -6.97 3.26
C HIS A 141 -12.09 -7.26 4.76
N ALA A 142 -11.19 -6.75 5.61
CA ALA A 142 -11.11 -6.94 7.06
C ALA A 142 -11.05 -8.40 7.57
N GLU A 143 -11.50 -9.37 6.76
CA GLU A 143 -11.54 -10.78 7.09
C GLU A 143 -10.99 -11.63 5.94
N GLY A 144 -10.60 -12.86 6.27
CA GLY A 144 -10.16 -13.87 5.31
C GLY A 144 -8.64 -14.10 5.27
N SER A 145 -8.20 -14.85 4.24
CA SER A 145 -6.81 -15.30 4.13
C SER A 145 -5.80 -14.16 3.98
N GLY A 146 -6.21 -13.01 3.43
CA GLY A 146 -5.34 -11.84 3.28
C GLY A 146 -4.85 -11.29 4.62
N VAL A 147 -5.74 -11.20 5.62
CA VAL A 147 -5.41 -10.72 6.97
C VAL A 147 -4.51 -11.71 7.69
N LYS A 148 -4.83 -13.01 7.60
CA LYS A 148 -4.00 -14.06 8.20
C LYS A 148 -2.57 -14.04 7.63
N ASN A 149 -2.45 -13.99 6.30
CA ASN A 149 -1.15 -13.95 5.65
C ASN A 149 -0.38 -12.67 6.01
N LEU A 150 -1.07 -11.52 6.10
CA LEU A 150 -0.44 -10.28 6.54
C LEU A 150 0.07 -10.38 7.98
N TYR A 151 -0.73 -10.94 8.89
CA TYR A 151 -0.33 -11.12 10.29
C TYR A 151 0.90 -12.01 10.45
N GLU A 152 1.02 -13.05 9.62
CA GLU A 152 2.20 -13.94 9.64
C GLU A 152 3.50 -13.21 9.27
N ILE A 153 3.43 -12.19 8.39
CA ILE A 153 4.62 -11.46 7.91
C ILE A 153 4.84 -10.10 8.59
N ARG A 154 3.77 -9.46 9.08
CA ARG A 154 3.75 -8.11 9.66
C ARG A 154 2.79 -8.04 10.86
N PRO A 155 3.04 -8.82 11.94
CA PRO A 155 2.19 -8.79 13.14
C PRO A 155 2.26 -7.44 13.88
N ASP A 156 3.30 -6.65 13.61
CA ASP A 156 3.47 -5.29 14.13
C ASP A 156 2.37 -4.34 13.65
N LEU A 157 1.85 -4.52 12.43
CA LEU A 157 0.79 -3.67 11.87
C LEU A 157 -0.55 -3.80 12.61
N PHE A 158 -0.72 -4.85 13.41
CA PHE A 158 -1.95 -5.09 14.19
C PHE A 158 -1.86 -4.52 15.61
N LYS A 159 -0.85 -3.70 15.90
CA LYS A 159 -0.64 -3.08 17.21
C LYS A 159 -0.81 -1.58 17.09
N HIS A 160 -1.77 -1.04 17.84
CA HIS A 160 -1.96 0.40 17.95
C HIS A 160 -0.66 1.06 18.47
N PRO A 161 -0.10 2.07 17.78
CA PRO A 161 1.23 2.62 18.08
C PRO A 161 1.29 3.35 19.43
N GLN A 162 0.16 3.87 19.90
CA GLN A 162 0.07 4.60 21.18
C GLN A 162 -0.29 3.70 22.38
N ILE A 163 -0.55 2.41 22.16
CA ILE A 163 -0.89 1.47 23.24
C ILE A 163 0.35 0.63 23.54
N GLU A 164 0.73 0.56 24.83
CA GLU A 164 1.85 -0.26 25.25
C GLU A 164 1.65 -1.74 24.89
N SER A 165 2.75 -2.43 24.52
CA SER A 165 2.71 -3.84 24.15
C SER A 165 2.17 -4.75 25.26
N SER A 166 2.40 -4.40 26.53
CA SER A 166 1.87 -5.09 27.71
C SER A 166 0.34 -5.08 27.76
N ILE A 167 -0.27 -3.97 27.35
CA ILE A 167 -1.72 -3.79 27.28
C ILE A 167 -2.29 -4.62 26.13
N HIS A 168 -1.65 -4.60 24.96
CA HIS A 168 -2.02 -5.45 23.81
C HIS A 168 -2.07 -6.93 24.20
N GLU A 169 -1.03 -7.46 24.87
CA GLU A 169 -1.02 -8.85 25.33
C GLU A 169 -2.15 -9.18 26.32
N THR A 170 -2.53 -8.22 27.14
CA THR A 170 -3.61 -8.36 28.13
C THR A 170 -4.96 -8.40 27.44
N LEU A 171 -5.20 -7.51 26.47
CA LEU A 171 -6.42 -7.46 25.68
C LEU A 171 -6.61 -8.73 24.84
N ASP A 172 -5.54 -9.18 24.17
CA ASP A 172 -5.51 -10.43 23.39
C ASP A 172 -5.95 -11.64 24.23
N LYS A 173 -5.46 -11.73 25.47
CA LYS A 173 -5.79 -12.83 26.40
C LYS A 173 -7.20 -12.73 26.96
N ALA A 174 -7.71 -11.52 27.18
CA ALA A 174 -8.99 -11.29 27.85
C ALA A 174 -10.18 -11.40 26.90
N PHE A 175 -10.05 -10.91 25.66
CA PHE A 175 -11.17 -10.76 24.74
C PHE A 175 -11.06 -11.63 23.48
N GLY A 176 -9.93 -12.33 23.30
CA GLY A 176 -9.61 -13.01 22.05
C GLY A 176 -9.13 -12.02 20.99
N ARG A 177 -8.43 -12.52 19.97
CA ARG A 177 -7.88 -11.68 18.89
C ARG A 177 -8.99 -11.29 17.92
N SER A 178 -9.45 -10.06 18.03
CA SER A 178 -10.21 -9.40 16.97
C SER A 178 -9.21 -8.69 16.07
N LEU A 179 -8.92 -9.25 14.88
CA LEU A 179 -7.83 -8.77 14.03
C LEU A 179 -8.17 -7.47 13.31
N VAL A 180 -9.44 -7.25 12.94
CA VAL A 180 -9.95 -6.05 12.25
C VAL A 180 -11.47 -6.00 12.51
N GLU A 181 -12.00 -4.98 13.20
CA GLU A 181 -13.40 -4.97 13.64
C GLU A 181 -14.36 -4.21 12.72
N ASN A 182 -13.88 -3.23 11.93
CA ASN A 182 -14.72 -2.40 11.07
C ASN A 182 -14.12 -2.24 9.66
N PRO A 183 -14.66 -2.95 8.65
CA PRO A 183 -14.23 -2.78 7.26
C PRO A 183 -14.79 -1.48 6.68
N MET A 184 -13.96 -0.44 6.57
CA MET A 184 -14.01 0.58 5.49
C MET A 184 -12.68 1.33 5.31
N ALA A 185 -11.74 1.22 6.26
CA ALA A 185 -10.43 1.87 6.19
C ALA A 185 -9.26 1.06 6.81
N GLY A 186 -9.50 -0.21 7.15
CA GLY A 186 -8.52 -1.04 7.85
C GLY A 186 -8.43 -0.74 9.35
N ASP A 187 -9.55 -0.55 10.04
CA ASP A 187 -9.56 -0.37 11.51
C ASP A 187 -8.90 -1.57 12.19
N GLY A 188 -7.79 -1.34 12.88
CA GLY A 188 -6.93 -2.39 13.44
C GLY A 188 -5.63 -2.64 12.66
N ILE A 189 -5.44 -1.95 11.53
CA ILE A 189 -4.19 -1.91 10.76
C ILE A 189 -3.56 -0.53 10.91
N TYR A 190 -2.34 -0.49 11.44
CA TYR A 190 -1.62 0.73 11.79
C TYR A 190 -0.36 0.88 10.94
N LEU A 191 -0.54 1.09 9.63
CA LEU A 191 0.56 1.49 8.75
C LEU A 191 1.20 2.79 9.23
N GLN A 192 2.52 2.85 9.11
CA GLN A 192 3.30 4.05 9.39
C GLN A 192 3.66 4.76 8.08
N GLU A 193 4.04 6.03 8.22
CA GLU A 193 4.56 6.84 7.10
C GLU A 193 5.71 6.15 6.36
N GLU A 194 6.60 5.50 7.11
CA GLU A 194 7.73 4.77 6.55
C GLU A 194 7.29 3.55 5.72
N ASP A 195 6.18 2.88 6.08
CA ASP A 195 5.65 1.79 5.26
C ASP A 195 5.23 2.31 3.88
N ILE A 196 4.58 3.48 3.82
CA ILE A 196 4.17 4.10 2.56
C ILE A 196 5.38 4.43 1.67
N ARG A 197 6.44 4.99 2.26
CA ARG A 197 7.69 5.27 1.54
C ARG A 197 8.31 4.00 0.97
N ASN A 198 8.35 2.94 1.78
CA ASN A 198 8.88 1.64 1.36
C ASN A 198 8.05 1.00 0.23
N TYR A 199 6.72 1.13 0.27
CA TYR A 199 5.86 0.64 -0.82
C TYR A 199 6.05 1.44 -2.11
N ALA A 200 6.11 2.77 -2.03
CA ALA A 200 6.37 3.62 -3.20
C ALA A 200 7.74 3.29 -3.82
N SER A 201 8.79 3.17 -3.00
CA SER A 201 10.13 2.80 -3.45
C SER A 201 10.18 1.39 -4.05
N ALA A 202 9.43 0.44 -3.52
CA ALA A 202 9.32 -0.90 -4.10
C ALA A 202 8.66 -0.89 -5.48
N ILE A 203 7.62 -0.08 -5.70
CA ILE A 203 6.98 0.07 -7.02
C ILE A 203 7.97 0.67 -8.02
N GLU A 204 8.71 1.71 -7.64
CA GLU A 204 9.75 2.30 -8.49
C GLU A 204 10.84 1.28 -8.83
N SER A 205 11.34 0.58 -7.80
CA SER A 205 12.39 -0.45 -7.95
C SER A 205 11.95 -1.55 -8.89
N PHE A 206 10.71 -2.03 -8.78
CA PHE A 206 10.15 -3.03 -9.67
C PHE A 206 10.21 -2.60 -11.13
N TRP A 207 9.79 -1.37 -11.42
CA TRP A 207 9.78 -0.86 -12.79
C TRP A 207 11.19 -0.67 -13.34
N ASN A 208 12.14 -0.27 -12.50
CA ASN A 208 13.56 -0.19 -12.88
C ASN A 208 14.15 -1.59 -13.15
N GLU A 209 13.90 -2.57 -12.28
CA GLU A 209 14.31 -3.96 -12.49
C GLU A 209 13.71 -4.54 -13.77
N PHE A 210 12.46 -4.21 -14.07
CA PHE A 210 11.80 -4.60 -15.32
C PHE A 210 12.51 -4.01 -16.54
N ILE A 211 12.82 -2.70 -16.53
CA ILE A 211 13.55 -2.04 -17.61
C ILE A 211 14.93 -2.67 -17.80
N GLU A 212 15.67 -2.90 -16.73
CA GLU A 212 16.99 -3.56 -16.81
C GLU A 212 16.87 -4.97 -17.37
N LYS A 213 15.79 -5.69 -17.04
CA LYS A 213 15.54 -7.01 -17.62
C LYS A 213 15.20 -6.97 -19.11
N LEU A 214 14.60 -5.89 -19.61
CA LEU A 214 14.34 -5.71 -21.04
C LEU A 214 15.59 -5.38 -21.86
N LYS A 215 16.61 -4.78 -21.23
CA LYS A 215 17.88 -4.41 -21.88
C LYS A 215 18.87 -5.57 -21.99
N ASN A 216 18.69 -6.62 -21.18
CA ASN A 216 19.59 -7.78 -21.07
C ASN A 216 19.03 -9.00 -21.81
#